data_AF-A0A966HFH3-F1
#
_entry.id   AF-A0A966HFH3-F1
#
_cell.length_a   1.000
_cell.length_b   1.000
_cell.length_c   1.000
_cell.angle_alpha   90.00
_cell.angle_beta   90.00
_cell.angle_gamma   90.00
#
_symmetry.space_group_name_H-M   'P 1'
#
loop_
_entity.id
_entity.type
_entity.pdbx_description
1 polymer ?
#
loop_
_entity_poly.entity_id
_entity_poly.type
_entity_poly.pdbx_seq_one_letter_code
_entity_poly.pdbx_strand_id
1 'polypeptide(L)'
;MEKLKTSLKTAKKHLAKSKIRQKILSFFSPRNRFVIGLIIATVVASYLMVAYISIWQYQELSAITDFLFTKPEIIAYSTVTMLTLTVLVISIIGNWPLSIGIIFSILTGVMYANAEKVDSRNTPLLPEDFLMAGEASALFSMIRVQLLAVAIILIIFFMVTSILLSKKIKQKYKFKFSKKYTRVLRLFLILASSAGLVYHTDFLRNQFVGNYMKVESLKTEINAYNQEENYRINGFVIGTIFNLQAKKMSEPENYSKNEVMKIVDKYTKIAEENNKNRQDLSQEKINIVYIMSESFIDPELARSLADYGAEDPIPYTRSLMQNYTSGYAASSEYGGGTANVEFEALTGFSNYYLNVIPYSGFVSHIKNFPSFTNTLKNNNYTTLALHPFGR
;
A
#
# COMPACT_ATOMS: atom_id res chain seq x y z
N MET A 1 -14.83 38.54 -67.25
CA MET A 1 -15.30 38.32 -65.85
C MET A 1 -14.81 37.01 -65.24
N GLU A 2 -14.76 35.90 -65.98
CA GLU A 2 -14.43 34.57 -65.46
C GLU A 2 -12.98 34.43 -64.97
N LYS A 3 -11.99 34.91 -65.75
CA LYS A 3 -10.57 34.96 -65.34
C LYS A 3 -10.32 35.70 -64.02
N LEU A 4 -11.10 36.74 -63.73
CA LEU A 4 -11.00 37.53 -62.49
C LEU A 4 -11.54 36.76 -61.28
N LYS A 5 -12.63 36.00 -61.46
CA LYS A 5 -13.19 35.13 -60.42
C LYS A 5 -12.23 33.99 -60.06
N THR A 6 -11.56 33.41 -61.06
CA THR A 6 -10.57 32.35 -60.86
C THR A 6 -9.34 32.86 -60.13
N SER A 7 -8.78 34.03 -60.50
CA SER A 7 -7.62 34.60 -59.80
C SER A 7 -7.93 34.97 -58.34
N LEU A 8 -9.12 35.50 -58.05
CA LEU A 8 -9.59 35.81 -56.70
C LEU A 8 -9.75 34.53 -55.83
N LYS A 9 -10.22 33.42 -56.42
CA LYS A 9 -10.33 32.13 -55.73
C LYS A 9 -8.94 31.59 -55.36
N THR A 10 -7.98 31.69 -56.27
CA THR A 10 -6.59 31.25 -56.07
C THR A 10 -5.88 32.12 -55.02
N ALA A 11 -6.06 33.45 -55.07
CA ALA A 11 -5.53 34.38 -54.08
C ALA A 11 -6.10 34.13 -52.68
N LYS A 12 -7.42 33.91 -52.54
CA LYS A 12 -8.05 33.54 -51.26
C LYS A 12 -7.52 32.21 -50.70
N LYS A 13 -7.27 31.22 -51.56
CA LYS A 13 -6.71 29.91 -51.18
C LYS A 13 -5.25 30.03 -50.70
N HIS A 14 -4.44 30.87 -51.35
CA HIS A 14 -3.08 31.20 -50.90
C HIS A 14 -3.07 31.96 -49.56
N LEU A 15 -3.97 32.92 -49.38
CA LEU A 15 -4.09 33.69 -48.13
C LEU A 15 -4.56 32.82 -46.96
N ALA A 16 -5.47 31.86 -47.21
CA ALA A 16 -5.88 30.87 -46.22
C ALA A 16 -4.74 29.93 -45.83
N LYS A 17 -3.97 29.42 -46.81
CA LYS A 17 -2.75 28.63 -46.54
C LYS A 17 -1.70 29.43 -45.77
N SER A 18 -1.51 30.72 -46.06
CA SER A 18 -0.55 31.56 -45.33
C SER A 18 -1.00 31.85 -43.89
N LYS A 19 -2.29 32.10 -43.65
CA LYS A 19 -2.87 32.26 -42.30
C LYS A 19 -2.79 30.98 -41.47
N ILE A 20 -3.03 29.81 -42.09
CA ILE A 20 -2.86 28.51 -41.42
C ILE A 20 -1.38 28.27 -41.10
N ARG A 21 -0.48 28.53 -42.05
CA ARG A 21 0.97 28.42 -41.84
C ARG A 21 1.48 29.38 -40.75
N GLN A 22 0.98 30.61 -40.71
CA GLN A 22 1.28 31.58 -39.66
C GLN A 22 0.72 31.16 -38.30
N LYS A 23 -0.50 30.60 -38.23
CA LYS A 23 -1.04 30.00 -37.00
C LYS A 23 -0.18 28.84 -36.51
N ILE A 24 0.24 27.93 -37.40
CA ILE A 24 1.15 26.81 -37.07
C ILE A 24 2.50 27.35 -36.58
N LEU A 25 3.11 28.31 -37.28
CA LEU A 25 4.38 28.93 -36.87
C LEU A 25 4.27 29.66 -35.53
N SER A 26 3.13 30.31 -35.26
CA SER A 26 2.86 30.97 -33.97
C SER A 26 2.65 29.96 -32.83
N PHE A 27 2.10 28.78 -33.14
CA PHE A 27 1.98 27.68 -32.19
C PHE A 27 3.36 27.11 -31.80
N PHE A 28 4.35 27.14 -32.68
CA PHE A 28 5.74 26.76 -32.40
C PHE A 28 6.61 27.91 -31.86
N SER A 29 6.01 28.94 -31.26
CA SER A 29 6.78 29.99 -30.57
C SER A 29 7.73 29.40 -29.51
N PRO A 30 8.86 30.05 -29.19
CA PRO A 30 9.82 29.56 -28.18
C PRO A 30 9.17 29.26 -26.82
N ARG A 31 8.14 30.03 -26.46
CA ARG A 31 7.35 29.82 -25.24
C ARG A 31 6.55 28.52 -25.30
N ASN A 32 5.85 28.25 -26.40
CA ASN A 32 5.05 27.05 -26.54
C ASN A 32 5.92 25.80 -26.63
N ARG A 33 7.05 25.87 -27.33
CA ARG A 33 8.05 24.77 -27.36
C ARG A 33 8.57 24.46 -25.95
N PHE A 34 8.84 25.48 -25.15
CA PHE A 34 9.25 25.29 -23.75
C PHE A 34 8.15 24.60 -22.92
N VAL A 35 6.88 25.03 -23.05
CA VAL A 35 5.76 24.42 -22.34
C VAL A 35 5.54 22.97 -22.77
N ILE A 36 5.57 22.68 -24.09
CA ILE A 36 5.47 21.30 -24.61
C ILE A 36 6.62 20.44 -24.08
N GLY A 37 7.84 20.96 -24.08
CA GLY A 37 9.00 20.27 -23.51
C GLY A 37 8.83 19.95 -22.02
N LEU A 38 8.26 20.87 -21.23
CA LEU A 38 7.94 20.61 -19.82
C LEU A 38 6.88 19.52 -19.66
N ILE A 39 5.83 19.50 -20.49
CA ILE A 39 4.79 18.45 -20.44
C ILE A 39 5.41 17.09 -20.73
N ILE A 40 6.18 16.96 -21.82
CA ILE A 40 6.87 15.72 -22.18
C ILE A 40 7.82 15.29 -21.06
N ALA A 41 8.62 16.22 -20.53
CA ALA A 41 9.54 15.92 -19.43
C ALA A 41 8.81 15.48 -18.16
N THR A 42 7.59 15.98 -17.90
CA THR A 42 6.77 15.54 -16.77
C THR A 42 6.29 14.10 -16.94
N VAL A 43 5.84 13.73 -18.14
CA VAL A 43 5.44 12.35 -18.46
C VAL A 43 6.63 11.41 -18.33
N VAL A 44 7.78 11.78 -18.90
CA VAL A 44 9.02 10.99 -18.79
C VAL A 44 9.45 10.85 -17.33
N ALA A 45 9.44 11.95 -16.55
CA ALA A 45 9.79 11.89 -15.14
C ALA A 45 8.86 10.95 -14.36
N SER A 46 7.57 10.92 -14.69
CA SER A 46 6.59 10.05 -14.02
C SER A 46 6.84 8.57 -14.32
N TYR A 47 7.20 8.24 -15.56
CA TYR A 47 7.63 6.89 -15.93
C TYR A 47 8.95 6.50 -15.22
N LEU A 48 9.92 7.42 -15.17
CA LEU A 48 11.18 7.21 -14.47
C LEU A 48 10.98 7.02 -12.96
N MET A 49 9.96 7.64 -12.36
CA MET A 49 9.61 7.37 -10.95
C MET A 49 9.13 5.93 -10.76
N VAL A 50 8.32 5.39 -11.67
CA VAL A 50 7.89 3.98 -11.61
C VAL A 50 9.09 3.05 -11.77
N ALA A 51 9.95 3.30 -12.75
CA ALA A 51 11.18 2.52 -12.92
C ALA A 51 12.10 2.61 -11.68
N TYR A 52 12.22 3.80 -11.07
CA TYR A 52 12.99 4.01 -9.85
C TYR A 52 12.43 3.22 -8.67
N ILE A 53 11.11 3.23 -8.49
CA ILE A 53 10.41 2.41 -7.49
C ILE A 53 10.71 0.92 -7.73
N SER A 54 10.61 0.44 -8.98
CA SER A 54 10.92 -0.96 -9.31
C SER A 54 12.38 -1.33 -9.02
N ILE A 55 13.34 -0.43 -9.25
CA ILE A 55 14.75 -0.68 -8.92
C ILE A 55 14.93 -0.96 -7.42
N TRP A 56 14.34 -0.13 -6.57
CA TRP A 56 14.40 -0.32 -5.13
C TRP A 56 13.64 -1.56 -4.65
N GLN A 57 12.51 -1.85 -5.29
CA GLN A 57 11.64 -2.94 -4.87
C GLN A 57 12.24 -4.31 -5.17
N TYR A 58 12.75 -4.51 -6.39
CA TYR A 58 13.19 -5.84 -6.84
C TYR A 58 14.69 -6.09 -6.64
N GLN A 59 15.52 -5.03 -6.63
CA GLN A 59 16.99 -5.08 -6.46
C GLN A 59 17.78 -5.93 -7.48
N GLU A 60 17.12 -6.80 -8.26
CA GLU A 60 17.70 -7.64 -9.30
C GLU A 60 17.32 -7.18 -10.70
N LEU A 61 18.31 -7.05 -11.60
CA LEU A 61 18.09 -6.53 -12.94
C LEU A 61 17.08 -7.37 -13.76
N SER A 62 17.15 -8.70 -13.66
CA SER A 62 16.23 -9.63 -14.33
C SER A 62 14.79 -9.37 -13.91
N ALA A 63 14.52 -9.35 -12.60
CA ALA A 63 13.19 -9.10 -12.05
C ALA A 63 12.65 -7.70 -12.39
N ILE A 64 13.52 -6.68 -12.35
CA ILE A 64 13.16 -5.31 -12.78
C ILE A 64 12.74 -5.31 -14.24
N THR A 65 13.53 -5.93 -15.12
CA THR A 65 13.21 -5.98 -16.55
C THR A 65 11.96 -6.78 -16.83
N ASP A 66 11.79 -7.93 -16.18
CA ASP A 66 10.58 -8.75 -16.32
C ASP A 66 9.35 -7.92 -15.94
N PHE A 67 9.34 -7.32 -14.75
CA PHE A 67 8.22 -6.49 -14.30
C PHE A 67 7.92 -5.33 -15.26
N LEU A 68 8.94 -4.60 -15.72
CA LEU A 68 8.76 -3.44 -16.60
C LEU A 68 8.24 -3.81 -18.00
N PHE A 69 8.56 -5.00 -18.52
CA PHE A 69 8.22 -5.41 -19.89
C PHE A 69 7.07 -6.40 -20.01
N THR A 70 6.83 -7.24 -18.99
CA THR A 70 5.76 -8.25 -19.03
C THR A 70 4.45 -7.78 -18.39
N LYS A 71 4.47 -6.66 -17.63
CA LYS A 71 3.29 -6.10 -16.96
C LYS A 71 2.90 -4.69 -17.45
N PRO A 72 2.69 -4.46 -18.76
CA PRO A 72 2.51 -3.12 -19.31
C PRO A 72 1.27 -2.39 -18.76
N GLU A 73 0.18 -3.08 -18.43
CA GLU A 73 -1.02 -2.46 -17.84
C GLU A 73 -0.75 -1.91 -16.43
N ILE A 74 0.00 -2.65 -15.61
CA ILE A 74 0.42 -2.22 -14.26
C ILE A 74 1.35 -1.01 -14.35
N ILE A 75 2.31 -1.04 -15.27
CA ILE A 75 3.25 0.07 -15.49
C ILE A 75 2.52 1.31 -16.00
N ALA A 76 1.59 1.16 -16.95
CA ALA A 76 0.79 2.27 -17.47
C ALA A 76 -0.06 2.90 -16.37
N TYR A 77 -0.76 2.08 -15.56
CA TYR A 77 -1.56 2.54 -14.43
C TYR A 77 -0.71 3.29 -13.40
N SER A 78 0.42 2.69 -13.00
CA SER A 78 1.36 3.30 -12.05
C SER A 78 1.94 4.61 -12.59
N THR A 79 2.22 4.68 -13.89
CA THR A 79 2.73 5.90 -14.54
C THR A 79 1.68 7.01 -14.56
N VAL A 80 0.42 6.69 -14.84
CA VAL A 80 -0.69 7.67 -14.80
C VAL A 80 -0.92 8.18 -13.38
N THR A 81 -0.84 7.29 -12.39
CA THR A 81 -0.89 7.67 -10.97
C THR A 81 0.24 8.64 -10.64
N MET A 82 1.49 8.28 -10.94
CA MET A 82 2.66 9.12 -10.66
C MET A 82 2.63 10.44 -11.44
N LEU A 83 2.08 10.45 -12.66
CA LEU A 83 1.87 11.66 -13.44
C LEU A 83 0.88 12.60 -12.79
N THR A 84 -0.26 12.07 -12.36
CA THR A 84 -1.30 12.89 -11.72
C THR A 84 -0.83 13.46 -10.39
N LEU A 85 -0.09 12.66 -9.59
CA LEU A 85 0.58 13.11 -8.37
C LEU A 85 1.63 14.18 -8.66
N THR A 86 2.44 13.99 -9.71
CA THR A 86 3.47 14.97 -10.10
C THR A 86 2.85 16.30 -10.51
N VAL A 87 1.77 16.28 -11.30
CA VAL A 87 1.04 17.51 -11.68
C VAL A 87 0.44 18.19 -10.45
N LEU A 88 -0.10 17.44 -9.49
CA LEU A 88 -0.61 17.98 -8.23
C LEU A 88 0.49 18.72 -7.45
N VAL A 89 1.63 18.07 -7.21
CA VAL A 89 2.76 18.67 -6.47
C VAL A 89 3.33 19.88 -7.21
N ILE A 90 3.50 19.81 -8.54
CA ILE A 90 3.91 20.97 -9.36
C ILE A 90 2.93 22.13 -9.18
N SER A 91 1.63 21.84 -9.12
CA SER A 91 0.59 22.86 -8.96
C SER A 91 0.56 23.47 -7.55
N ILE A 92 0.89 22.70 -6.51
CA ILE A 92 1.02 23.18 -5.12
C ILE A 92 2.29 24.03 -4.92
N ILE A 93 3.43 23.58 -5.45
CA ILE A 93 4.73 24.24 -5.24
C ILE A 93 4.92 25.40 -6.23
N GLY A 94 4.43 25.26 -7.46
CA GLY A 94 4.61 26.24 -8.53
C GLY A 94 6.03 26.29 -9.11
N ASN A 95 6.85 25.27 -8.85
CA ASN A 95 8.24 25.18 -9.31
C ASN A 95 8.53 23.77 -9.85
N TRP A 96 8.55 23.61 -11.17
CA TRP A 96 8.59 22.31 -11.84
C TRP A 96 9.79 21.42 -11.44
N PRO A 97 11.06 21.86 -11.56
CA PRO A 97 12.20 21.03 -11.15
C PRO A 97 12.16 20.66 -9.67
N LEU A 98 11.87 21.64 -8.82
CA LEU A 98 11.85 21.46 -7.36
C LEU A 98 10.79 20.42 -6.95
N SER A 99 9.64 20.43 -7.63
CA SER A 99 8.56 19.47 -7.37
C SER A 99 9.00 18.04 -7.70
N ILE A 100 9.67 17.85 -8.83
CA ILE A 100 10.22 16.54 -9.22
C ILE A 100 11.28 16.08 -8.22
N GLY A 101 12.20 16.97 -7.82
CA GLY A 101 13.23 16.66 -6.83
C GLY A 101 12.66 16.26 -5.47
N ILE A 102 11.61 16.96 -5.01
CA ILE A 102 10.89 16.62 -3.77
C ILE A 102 10.24 15.25 -3.88
N ILE A 103 9.55 14.93 -4.99
CA ILE A 103 8.92 13.63 -5.16
C ILE A 103 9.96 12.51 -5.15
N PHE A 104 11.04 12.64 -5.93
CA PHE A 104 12.11 11.63 -5.90
C PHE A 104 12.71 11.47 -4.51
N SER A 105 12.91 12.56 -3.76
CA SER A 105 13.42 12.50 -2.39
C SER A 105 12.48 11.76 -1.43
N ILE A 106 11.17 12.05 -1.52
CA ILE A 106 10.15 11.35 -0.73
C ILE A 106 10.11 9.86 -1.12
N LEU A 107 10.12 9.55 -2.42
CA LEU A 107 10.16 8.18 -2.90
C LEU A 107 11.41 7.44 -2.42
N THR A 108 12.59 8.08 -2.39
CA THR A 108 13.80 7.47 -1.84
C THR A 108 13.62 7.09 -0.38
N GLY A 109 13.06 7.99 0.46
CA GLY A 109 12.82 7.69 1.87
C GLY A 109 11.81 6.56 2.09
N VAL A 110 10.70 6.58 1.35
CA VAL A 110 9.67 5.53 1.41
C VAL A 110 10.21 4.19 0.92
N MET A 111 10.92 4.18 -0.21
CA MET A 111 11.46 2.95 -0.79
C MET A 111 12.61 2.37 0.03
N TYR A 112 13.40 3.22 0.68
CA TYR A 112 14.38 2.77 1.67
C TYR A 112 13.69 2.06 2.84
N ALA A 113 12.68 2.69 3.46
CA ALA A 113 11.92 2.08 4.55
C ALA A 113 11.25 0.76 4.12
N ASN A 114 10.72 0.72 2.89
CA ASN A 114 10.18 -0.50 2.31
C ASN A 114 11.24 -1.60 2.16
N ALA A 115 12.42 -1.30 1.64
CA ALA A 115 13.50 -2.27 1.47
C ALA A 115 13.98 -2.83 2.81
N GLU A 116 14.13 -1.99 3.84
CA GLU A 116 14.48 -2.47 5.18
C GLU A 116 13.39 -3.36 5.79
N LYS A 117 12.12 -3.01 5.60
CA LYS A 117 11.00 -3.79 6.16
C LYS A 117 10.84 -5.14 5.46
N VAL A 118 10.94 -5.18 4.13
CA VAL A 118 10.87 -6.43 3.37
C VAL A 118 12.00 -7.36 3.78
N ASP A 119 13.24 -6.88 3.86
CA ASP A 119 14.38 -7.73 4.20
C ASP A 119 14.34 -8.26 5.64
N SER A 120 13.70 -7.53 6.56
CA SER A 120 13.60 -7.94 7.97
C SER A 120 12.36 -8.79 8.29
N ARG A 121 11.26 -8.63 7.54
CA ARG A 121 9.95 -9.18 7.90
C ARG A 121 9.15 -9.77 6.75
N ASN A 122 9.72 -9.87 5.55
CA ASN A 122 9.03 -10.32 4.33
C ASN A 122 7.68 -9.63 4.13
N THR A 123 7.56 -8.36 4.54
CA THR A 123 6.32 -7.59 4.45
C THR A 123 6.62 -6.19 3.92
N PRO A 124 5.83 -5.71 2.94
CA PRO A 124 6.05 -4.38 2.39
C PRO A 124 5.68 -3.28 3.38
N LEU A 125 6.10 -2.07 3.08
CA LEU A 125 5.65 -0.89 3.81
C LEU A 125 4.17 -0.63 3.51
N LEU A 126 3.36 -0.64 4.56
CA LEU A 126 1.92 -0.44 4.54
C LEU A 126 1.57 0.95 5.12
N PRO A 127 0.44 1.55 4.72
CA PRO A 127 0.01 2.85 5.25
C PRO A 127 -0.15 2.88 6.78
N GLU A 128 -0.51 1.77 7.40
CA GLU A 128 -0.66 1.64 8.85
C GLU A 128 0.67 1.75 9.62
N ASP A 129 1.82 1.45 8.98
CA ASP A 129 3.13 1.62 9.59
C ASP A 129 3.43 3.08 9.94
N PHE A 130 2.91 4.03 9.16
CA PHE A 130 3.06 5.45 9.43
C PHE A 130 2.28 5.90 10.68
N LEU A 131 1.21 5.18 11.04
CA LEU A 131 0.47 5.42 12.28
C LEU A 131 1.23 4.87 13.49
N MET A 132 2.02 3.81 13.30
CA MET A 132 2.83 3.15 14.33
C MET A 132 4.28 3.68 14.39
N ALA A 133 4.60 4.74 13.65
CA ALA A 133 5.97 5.27 13.57
C ALA A 133 6.57 5.69 14.93
N GLY A 134 5.73 5.98 15.93
CA GLY A 134 6.18 6.26 17.30
C GLY A 134 6.81 5.06 18.02
N GLU A 135 6.53 3.84 17.57
CA GLU A 135 7.06 2.58 18.12
C GLU A 135 8.33 2.10 17.40
N ALA A 136 8.79 2.85 16.38
CA ALA A 136 9.92 2.48 15.52
C ALA A 136 11.29 2.48 16.23
N SER A 137 11.37 2.91 17.49
CA SER A 137 12.62 2.95 18.25
C SER A 137 13.28 1.58 18.42
N ALA A 138 12.48 0.51 18.54
CA ALA A 138 12.97 -0.86 18.60
C ALA A 138 13.54 -1.38 17.26
N LEU A 139 13.31 -0.66 16.16
CA LEU A 139 13.73 -1.05 14.81
C LEU A 139 15.09 -0.44 14.40
N PHE A 140 15.63 0.51 15.17
CA PHE A 140 16.91 1.15 14.82
C PHE A 140 18.09 0.19 14.78
N SER A 141 18.06 -0.90 15.56
CA SER A 141 19.11 -1.92 15.57
C SER A 141 19.12 -2.80 14.31
N MET A 142 18.03 -2.78 13.53
CA MET A 142 17.88 -3.57 12.31
C MET A 142 18.21 -2.77 11.05
N ILE A 143 18.61 -1.51 11.19
CA ILE A 143 18.87 -0.61 10.07
C ILE A 143 20.25 -0.87 9.45
N ARG A 144 20.27 -1.12 8.14
CA ARG A 144 21.50 -1.11 7.33
C ARG A 144 22.00 0.30 7.11
N VAL A 145 22.99 0.70 7.91
CA VAL A 145 23.61 2.04 7.87
C VAL A 145 24.14 2.39 6.48
N GLN A 146 24.67 1.41 5.73
CA GLN A 146 25.16 1.64 4.36
C GLN A 146 24.03 2.04 3.40
N LEU A 147 22.90 1.35 3.45
CA LEU A 147 21.75 1.66 2.59
C LEU A 147 21.11 2.99 2.99
N LEU A 148 21.07 3.30 4.30
CA LEU A 148 20.64 4.61 4.80
C LEU A 148 21.53 5.73 4.26
N ALA A 149 22.85 5.55 4.27
CA ALA A 149 23.79 6.54 3.73
C ALA A 149 23.56 6.78 2.23
N VAL A 150 23.34 5.71 1.45
CA VAL A 150 23.00 5.82 0.02
C VAL A 150 21.68 6.59 -0.17
N ALA A 151 20.65 6.28 0.62
CA ALA A 151 19.36 6.98 0.56
C ALA A 151 19.52 8.48 0.87
N ILE A 152 20.29 8.84 1.90
CA ILE A 152 20.58 10.25 2.25
C ILE A 152 21.32 10.96 1.11
N ILE A 153 22.34 10.32 0.52
CA ILE A 153 23.10 10.89 -0.61
C ILE A 153 22.17 11.14 -1.81
N LEU A 154 21.28 10.19 -2.13
CA LEU A 154 20.33 10.33 -3.22
C LEU A 154 19.31 11.45 -2.97
N ILE A 155 18.80 11.57 -1.74
CA ILE A 155 17.91 12.68 -1.35
C ILE A 155 18.61 14.03 -1.53
N ILE A 156 19.85 14.16 -1.04
CA ILE A 156 20.64 15.38 -1.21
C ILE A 156 20.87 15.65 -2.70
N PHE A 157 21.21 14.62 -3.48
CA PHE A 157 21.42 14.73 -4.92
C PHE A 157 20.16 15.25 -5.65
N PHE A 158 18.99 14.67 -5.41
CA PHE A 158 17.73 15.11 -6.04
C PHE A 158 17.35 16.53 -5.62
N MET A 159 17.55 16.90 -4.36
CA MET A 159 17.29 18.25 -3.87
C MET A 159 18.25 19.29 -4.47
N VAL A 160 19.55 19.03 -4.45
CA VAL A 160 20.56 19.96 -4.99
C VAL A 160 20.38 20.13 -6.50
N THR A 161 20.24 19.03 -7.25
CA THR A 161 20.06 19.09 -8.71
C THR A 161 18.78 19.82 -9.10
N SER A 162 17.67 19.59 -8.39
CA SER A 162 16.41 20.28 -8.66
C SER A 162 16.46 21.79 -8.36
N ILE A 163 17.16 22.20 -7.29
CA ILE A 163 17.38 23.62 -6.96
C ILE A 163 18.25 24.29 -8.04
N LEU A 164 19.35 23.65 -8.44
CA LEU A 164 20.23 24.17 -9.49
C LEU A 164 19.50 24.28 -10.84
N LEU A 165 18.72 23.26 -11.21
CA LEU A 165 17.92 23.26 -12.43
C LEU A 165 16.84 24.36 -12.39
N SER A 166 16.18 24.55 -11.23
CA SER A 166 15.23 25.65 -11.03
C SER A 166 15.86 27.02 -11.24
N LYS A 167 17.07 27.25 -10.71
CA LYS A 167 17.83 28.50 -10.92
C LYS A 167 18.17 28.69 -12.41
N LYS A 168 18.71 27.65 -13.07
CA LYS A 168 19.07 27.70 -14.50
C LYS A 168 17.88 27.97 -15.41
N ILE A 169 16.74 27.32 -15.17
CA ILE A 169 15.52 27.54 -15.95
C ILE A 169 15.00 28.96 -15.77
N LYS A 170 14.96 29.48 -14.54
CA LYS A 170 14.56 30.87 -14.26
C LYS A 170 15.48 31.90 -14.92
N GLN A 171 16.79 31.63 -14.98
CA GLN A 171 17.78 32.49 -15.64
C GLN A 171 17.63 32.48 -17.16
N LYS A 172 17.50 31.30 -17.76
CA LYS A 172 17.43 31.12 -19.23
C LYS A 172 16.08 31.55 -19.81
N TYR A 173 14.98 31.28 -19.10
CA TYR A 173 13.62 31.51 -19.58
C TYR A 173 12.91 32.58 -18.74
N LYS A 174 13.01 33.84 -19.18
CA LYS A 174 12.39 35.01 -18.51
C LYS A 174 10.94 35.26 -18.94
N PHE A 175 10.12 34.22 -18.99
CA PHE A 175 8.71 34.37 -19.38
C PHE A 175 7.90 35.02 -18.26
N LYS A 176 7.32 36.19 -18.54
CA LYS A 176 6.36 36.84 -17.62
C LYS A 176 4.98 36.25 -17.87
N PHE A 177 4.52 35.39 -16.96
CA PHE A 177 3.13 34.96 -16.90
C PHE A 177 2.34 35.89 -15.98
N SER A 178 1.08 36.16 -16.32
CA SER A 178 0.17 36.92 -15.45
C SER A 178 -0.07 36.16 -14.16
N LYS A 179 0.21 36.80 -13.02
CA LYS A 179 0.04 36.21 -11.68
C LYS A 179 -1.39 35.76 -11.40
N LYS A 180 -2.40 36.47 -11.95
CA LYS A 180 -3.81 36.10 -11.81
C LYS A 180 -4.11 34.77 -12.52
N TYR A 181 -3.75 34.68 -13.81
CA TYR A 181 -4.02 33.48 -14.60
C TYR A 181 -3.20 32.27 -14.13
N THR A 182 -1.97 32.46 -13.66
CA THR A 182 -1.18 31.34 -13.10
C THR A 182 -1.76 30.81 -11.80
N ARG A 183 -2.27 31.67 -10.91
CA ARG A 183 -2.96 31.23 -9.68
C ARG A 183 -4.24 30.46 -10.00
N VAL A 184 -5.06 30.98 -10.92
CA VAL A 184 -6.30 30.30 -11.35
C VAL A 184 -5.99 28.95 -11.99
N LEU A 185 -5.00 28.88 -12.89
CA LEU A 185 -4.59 27.61 -13.51
C LEU A 185 -4.09 26.61 -12.48
N ARG A 186 -3.29 27.04 -11.51
CA ARG A 186 -2.79 26.16 -10.44
C ARG A 186 -3.91 25.65 -9.55
N LEU A 187 -4.86 26.50 -9.16
CA LEU A 187 -6.04 26.07 -8.40
C LEU A 187 -6.87 25.05 -9.19
N PHE A 188 -7.11 25.30 -10.47
CA PHE A 188 -7.80 24.34 -11.34
C PHE A 188 -7.05 23.01 -11.41
N LEU A 189 -5.73 23.01 -11.62
CA LEU A 189 -4.94 21.79 -11.67
C LEU A 189 -4.89 21.05 -10.33
N ILE A 190 -4.84 21.76 -9.20
CA ILE A 190 -4.94 21.13 -7.87
C ILE A 190 -6.26 20.38 -7.74
N LEU A 191 -7.38 21.04 -8.05
CA LEU A 191 -8.71 20.41 -7.96
C LEU A 191 -8.86 19.26 -8.94
N ALA A 192 -8.46 19.45 -10.20
CA ALA A 192 -8.54 18.44 -11.25
C ALA A 192 -7.66 17.23 -10.96
N SER A 193 -6.41 17.41 -10.54
CA SER A 193 -5.51 16.31 -10.20
C SER A 193 -5.93 15.60 -8.92
N SER A 194 -6.47 16.31 -7.92
CA SER A 194 -6.98 15.69 -6.70
C SER A 194 -8.20 14.82 -7.00
N ALA A 195 -9.19 15.36 -7.73
CA ALA A 195 -10.37 14.59 -8.16
C ALA A 195 -9.97 13.42 -9.09
N GLY A 196 -9.02 13.66 -9.99
CA GLY A 196 -8.48 12.65 -10.89
C GLY A 196 -7.81 11.50 -10.15
N LEU A 197 -7.01 11.77 -9.10
CA LEU A 197 -6.42 10.73 -8.26
C LEU A 197 -7.48 9.94 -7.51
N VAL A 198 -8.46 10.61 -6.90
CA VAL A 198 -9.55 9.94 -6.19
C VAL A 198 -10.30 8.98 -7.13
N TYR A 199 -10.70 9.46 -8.30
CA TYR A 199 -11.40 8.64 -9.30
C TYR A 199 -10.52 7.50 -9.84
N HIS A 200 -9.26 7.78 -10.19
CA HIS A 200 -8.35 6.80 -10.77
C HIS A 200 -8.02 5.64 -9.81
N THR A 201 -8.02 5.91 -8.51
CA THR A 201 -7.69 4.95 -7.45
C THR A 201 -8.91 4.31 -6.79
N ASP A 202 -10.11 4.75 -7.12
CA ASP A 202 -11.34 4.35 -6.43
C ASP A 202 -11.59 2.84 -6.48
N PHE A 203 -11.47 2.21 -7.65
CA PHE A 203 -11.75 0.78 -7.78
C PHE A 203 -10.81 -0.09 -6.95
N LEU A 204 -9.53 0.28 -6.84
CA LEU A 204 -8.56 -0.42 -5.99
C LEU A 204 -8.83 -0.20 -4.50
N ARG A 205 -9.38 0.96 -4.14
CA ARG A 205 -9.57 1.35 -2.73
C ARG A 205 -10.92 0.94 -2.18
N ASN A 206 -11.98 0.89 -2.98
CA ASN A 206 -13.35 0.83 -2.47
C ASN A 206 -14.17 -0.35 -2.99
N GLN A 207 -13.72 -1.03 -4.06
CA GLN A 207 -14.48 -2.15 -4.64
C GLN A 207 -14.01 -3.52 -4.12
N PHE A 208 -13.03 -3.55 -3.20
CA PHE A 208 -12.46 -4.79 -2.68
C PHE A 208 -13.29 -5.41 -1.57
N VAL A 209 -13.58 -6.70 -1.74
CA VAL A 209 -14.31 -7.55 -0.81
C VAL A 209 -13.64 -8.92 -0.75
N GLY A 210 -13.28 -9.40 0.44
CA GLY A 210 -12.69 -10.73 0.66
C GLY A 210 -11.17 -10.73 0.70
N ASN A 211 -10.54 -11.85 0.30
CA ASN A 211 -9.08 -12.04 0.36
C ASN A 211 -8.40 -11.96 -1.02
N TYR A 212 -9.18 -12.14 -2.10
CA TYR A 212 -8.69 -12.17 -3.47
C TYR A 212 -9.61 -11.37 -4.37
N MET A 213 -9.02 -10.56 -5.25
CA MET A 213 -9.75 -9.83 -6.29
C MET A 213 -9.03 -9.95 -7.61
N LYS A 214 -9.75 -10.37 -8.65
CA LYS A 214 -9.28 -10.28 -10.01
C LYS A 214 -9.54 -8.87 -10.56
N VAL A 215 -8.49 -8.24 -11.08
CA VAL A 215 -8.56 -6.92 -11.71
C VAL A 215 -8.31 -7.06 -13.19
N GLU A 216 -9.39 -7.28 -13.95
CA GLU A 216 -9.32 -7.57 -15.39
C GLU A 216 -8.63 -6.46 -16.19
N SER A 217 -8.88 -5.18 -15.84
CA SER A 217 -8.27 -4.03 -16.51
C SER A 217 -6.75 -3.98 -16.38
N LEU A 218 -6.20 -4.61 -15.33
CA LEU A 218 -4.77 -4.68 -15.07
C LEU A 218 -4.17 -6.06 -15.37
N LYS A 219 -5.00 -7.02 -15.81
CA LYS A 219 -4.63 -8.42 -16.06
C LYS A 219 -3.88 -9.05 -14.89
N THR A 220 -4.38 -8.79 -13.68
CA THR A 220 -3.72 -9.23 -12.45
C THR A 220 -4.73 -9.60 -11.38
N GLU A 221 -4.22 -10.19 -10.31
CA GLU A 221 -4.97 -10.58 -9.13
C GLU A 221 -4.32 -9.92 -7.90
N ILE A 222 -5.16 -9.36 -7.04
CA ILE A 222 -4.75 -8.77 -5.76
C ILE A 222 -4.99 -9.81 -4.69
N ASN A 223 -3.92 -10.20 -4.00
CA ASN A 223 -3.94 -11.09 -2.86
C ASN A 223 -3.83 -10.25 -1.57
N ALA A 224 -4.94 -10.04 -0.87
CA ALA A 224 -4.92 -9.28 0.38
C ALA A 224 -4.32 -10.08 1.55
N TYR A 225 -4.32 -11.41 1.43
CA TYR A 225 -3.78 -12.33 2.44
C TYR A 225 -2.25 -12.40 2.40
N ASN A 226 -1.63 -12.28 1.22
CA ASN A 226 -0.18 -12.23 1.07
C ASN A 226 0.27 -10.89 0.47
N GLN A 227 0.60 -9.94 1.34
CA GLN A 227 1.02 -8.59 0.92
C GLN A 227 2.38 -8.58 0.21
N GLU A 228 3.29 -9.48 0.57
CA GLU A 228 4.59 -9.62 -0.11
C GLU A 228 4.38 -9.99 -1.58
N GLU A 229 3.59 -11.04 -1.82
CA GLU A 229 3.24 -11.48 -3.16
C GLU A 229 2.47 -10.41 -3.92
N ASN A 230 1.50 -9.76 -3.27
CA ASN A 230 0.72 -8.68 -3.88
C ASN A 230 1.62 -7.55 -4.38
N TYR A 231 2.56 -7.07 -3.56
CA TYR A 231 3.49 -6.02 -3.98
C TYR A 231 4.46 -6.54 -5.04
N ARG A 232 4.96 -7.78 -4.93
CA ARG A 232 5.86 -8.39 -5.92
C ARG A 232 5.21 -8.52 -7.30
N ILE A 233 3.93 -8.90 -7.38
CA ILE A 233 3.21 -9.10 -8.65
C ILE A 233 2.66 -7.77 -9.19
N ASN A 234 2.07 -6.93 -8.32
CA ASN A 234 1.33 -5.73 -8.72
C ASN A 234 2.15 -4.44 -8.65
N GLY A 235 3.35 -4.50 -8.06
CA GLY A 235 4.22 -3.35 -7.84
C GLY A 235 3.78 -2.48 -6.66
N PHE A 236 4.74 -1.72 -6.12
CA PHE A 236 4.56 -0.90 -4.93
C PHE A 236 3.43 0.14 -5.06
N VAL A 237 3.25 0.78 -6.22
CA VAL A 237 2.22 1.82 -6.40
C VAL A 237 0.82 1.24 -6.23
N ILE A 238 0.53 0.11 -6.88
CA ILE A 238 -0.79 -0.55 -6.82
C ILE A 238 -1.02 -1.14 -5.44
N GLY A 239 -0.02 -1.86 -4.89
CA GLY A 239 -0.09 -2.41 -3.54
C GLY A 239 -0.35 -1.33 -2.48
N THR A 240 0.30 -0.17 -2.61
CA THR A 240 0.08 0.95 -1.69
C THR A 240 -1.32 1.54 -1.84
N ILE A 241 -1.78 1.78 -3.07
CA ILE A 241 -3.13 2.30 -3.31
C ILE A 241 -4.19 1.35 -2.74
N PHE A 242 -4.03 0.05 -2.98
CA PHE A 242 -4.90 -0.99 -2.44
C PHE A 242 -4.99 -0.89 -0.91
N ASN A 243 -3.85 -0.79 -0.22
CA ASN A 243 -3.81 -0.68 1.23
C ASN A 243 -4.24 0.69 1.79
N LEU A 244 -4.44 1.71 0.94
CA LEU A 244 -5.08 2.99 1.31
C LEU A 244 -6.62 2.91 1.33
N GLN A 245 -7.20 1.72 1.12
CA GLN A 245 -8.61 1.47 1.41
C GLN A 245 -8.93 1.89 2.84
N ALA A 246 -10.07 2.56 3.03
CA ALA A 246 -10.60 2.77 4.37
C ALA A 246 -11.03 1.39 4.90
N LYS A 247 -10.14 0.75 5.67
CA LYS A 247 -10.33 -0.55 6.29
C LYS A 247 -11.39 -0.42 7.40
N LYS A 248 -12.66 -0.31 7.02
CA LYS A 248 -13.80 -0.32 7.95
C LYS A 248 -14.63 -1.57 7.69
N MET A 249 -14.85 -2.35 8.75
CA MET A 249 -15.91 -3.36 8.75
C MET A 249 -17.22 -2.64 8.39
N SER A 250 -17.92 -3.12 7.36
CA SER A 250 -19.25 -2.59 7.04
C SER A 250 -20.20 -2.91 8.18
N GLU A 251 -21.00 -1.94 8.59
CA GLU A 251 -22.07 -2.19 9.55
C GLU A 251 -23.01 -3.26 8.98
N PRO A 252 -23.25 -4.38 9.70
CA PRO A 252 -24.16 -5.42 9.23
C PRO A 252 -25.57 -4.86 9.02
N GLU A 253 -26.29 -5.41 8.03
CA GLU A 253 -27.69 -5.05 7.83
C GLU A 253 -28.51 -5.27 9.11
N ASN A 254 -29.34 -4.28 9.47
CA ASN A 254 -30.18 -4.29 10.66
C ASN A 254 -29.43 -4.32 12.01
N TYR A 255 -28.14 -3.95 12.04
CA TYR A 255 -27.40 -3.81 13.29
C TYR A 255 -28.15 -2.87 14.26
N SER A 256 -28.55 -3.41 15.41
CA SER A 256 -29.25 -2.67 16.44
C SER A 256 -29.05 -3.33 17.79
N LYS A 257 -29.24 -2.57 18.86
CA LYS A 257 -29.21 -3.12 20.23
C LYS A 257 -30.16 -4.31 20.38
N ASN A 258 -31.35 -4.24 19.76
CA ASN A 258 -32.34 -5.31 19.84
C ASN A 258 -31.87 -6.59 19.15
N GLU A 259 -31.26 -6.49 17.96
CA GLU A 259 -30.71 -7.67 17.27
C GLU A 259 -29.53 -8.29 18.03
N VAL A 260 -28.65 -7.45 18.60
CA VAL A 260 -27.57 -7.94 19.46
C VAL A 260 -28.12 -8.69 20.68
N MET A 261 -29.16 -8.16 21.34
CA MET A 261 -29.79 -8.84 22.48
C MET A 261 -30.41 -10.18 22.09
N LYS A 262 -31.04 -10.30 20.92
CA LYS A 262 -31.55 -11.59 20.43
C LYS A 262 -30.44 -12.63 20.24
N ILE A 263 -29.28 -12.20 19.74
CA ILE A 263 -28.09 -13.07 19.60
C ILE A 263 -27.61 -13.51 20.99
N VAL A 264 -27.51 -12.59 21.95
CA VAL A 264 -27.14 -12.88 23.34
C VAL A 264 -28.10 -13.90 23.96
N ASP A 265 -29.41 -13.70 23.83
CA ASP A 265 -30.43 -14.61 24.38
C ASP A 265 -30.34 -16.01 23.75
N LYS A 266 -30.11 -16.09 22.43
CA LYS A 266 -29.93 -17.36 21.72
C LYS A 266 -28.74 -18.13 22.27
N TYR A 267 -27.56 -17.49 22.33
CA TYR A 267 -26.34 -18.17 22.77
C TYR A 267 -26.32 -18.45 24.27
N THR A 268 -27.02 -17.65 25.09
CA THR A 268 -27.23 -17.94 26.52
C THR A 268 -28.00 -19.24 26.70
N LYS A 269 -29.11 -19.44 25.98
CA LYS A 269 -29.89 -20.69 26.03
C LYS A 269 -29.08 -21.91 25.57
N ILE A 270 -28.32 -21.75 24.47
CA ILE A 270 -27.43 -22.81 23.98
C ILE A 270 -26.35 -23.16 25.02
N ALA A 271 -25.77 -22.15 25.67
CA ALA A 271 -24.76 -22.36 26.71
C ALA A 271 -25.36 -23.07 27.93
N GLU A 272 -26.53 -22.66 28.40
CA GLU A 272 -27.25 -23.31 29.51
C GLU A 272 -27.55 -24.78 29.20
N GLU A 273 -28.03 -25.09 28.01
CA GLU A 273 -28.32 -26.46 27.59
C GLU A 273 -27.05 -27.30 27.51
N ASN A 274 -26.00 -26.80 26.85
CA ASN A 274 -24.73 -27.51 26.74
C ASN A 274 -24.06 -27.74 28.10
N ASN A 275 -24.17 -26.79 29.02
CA ASN A 275 -23.53 -26.87 30.33
C ASN A 275 -24.23 -27.86 31.27
N LYS A 276 -25.50 -28.25 31.04
CA LYS A 276 -26.17 -29.31 31.83
C LYS A 276 -25.43 -30.65 31.79
N ASN A 277 -24.77 -30.94 30.66
CA ASN A 277 -24.09 -32.21 30.42
C ASN A 277 -22.56 -32.09 30.56
N ARG A 278 -22.05 -30.92 30.97
CA ARG A 278 -20.61 -30.71 31.19
C ARG A 278 -20.29 -30.90 32.66
N GLN A 279 -19.15 -31.51 32.93
CA GLN A 279 -18.61 -31.57 34.28
C GLN A 279 -18.38 -30.14 34.80
N ASP A 280 -18.86 -29.85 36.00
CA ASP A 280 -18.57 -28.59 36.66
C ASP A 280 -17.12 -28.59 37.15
N LEU A 281 -16.27 -27.86 36.43
CA LEU A 281 -14.86 -27.67 36.78
C LEU A 281 -14.63 -26.42 37.64
N SER A 282 -15.69 -25.79 38.18
CA SER A 282 -15.58 -24.57 39.01
C SER A 282 -14.68 -24.74 40.24
N GLN A 283 -14.53 -25.98 40.73
CA GLN A 283 -13.67 -26.33 41.86
C GLN A 283 -12.27 -26.78 41.44
N GLU A 284 -12.05 -27.09 40.16
CA GLU A 284 -10.78 -27.57 39.63
C GLU A 284 -10.03 -26.43 38.92
N LYS A 285 -9.23 -25.69 39.68
CA LYS A 285 -8.33 -24.69 39.08
C LYS A 285 -7.18 -25.39 38.38
N ILE A 286 -7.10 -25.23 37.07
CA ILE A 286 -5.99 -25.72 36.25
C ILE A 286 -4.99 -24.60 35.97
N ASN A 287 -3.76 -24.93 35.56
CA ASN A 287 -2.88 -23.94 34.95
C ASN A 287 -3.05 -24.01 33.43
N ILE A 288 -3.17 -22.86 32.77
CA ILE A 288 -3.35 -22.78 31.32
C ILE A 288 -2.08 -22.18 30.73
N VAL A 289 -1.43 -22.92 29.83
CA VAL A 289 -0.25 -22.47 29.11
C VAL A 289 -0.60 -22.42 27.63
N TYR A 290 -0.51 -21.23 27.04
CA TYR A 290 -0.68 -21.01 25.62
C TYR A 290 0.69 -20.72 25.01
N ILE A 291 1.10 -21.53 24.03
CA ILE A 291 2.36 -21.38 23.32
C ILE A 291 2.04 -21.06 21.87
N MET A 292 2.35 -19.85 21.44
CA MET A 292 2.30 -19.46 20.04
C MET A 292 3.67 -19.73 19.42
N SER A 293 3.77 -20.81 18.64
CA SER A 293 5.01 -21.14 17.94
C SER A 293 5.10 -20.34 16.65
N GLU A 294 5.99 -19.33 16.64
CA GLU A 294 6.21 -18.44 15.50
C GLU A 294 6.50 -19.23 14.22
N SER A 295 5.78 -18.89 13.14
CA SER A 295 5.96 -19.47 11.79
C SER A 295 5.83 -21.00 11.70
N PHE A 296 5.23 -21.67 12.69
CA PHE A 296 5.09 -23.13 12.68
C PHE A 296 4.09 -23.62 11.63
N ILE A 297 4.52 -24.58 10.83
CA ILE A 297 3.71 -25.41 9.92
C ILE A 297 4.19 -26.85 10.06
N ASP A 298 3.29 -27.84 9.96
CA ASP A 298 3.71 -29.24 9.90
C ASP A 298 4.59 -29.45 8.64
N PRO A 299 5.88 -29.83 8.78
CA PRO A 299 6.79 -30.01 7.66
C PRO A 299 6.29 -31.02 6.62
N GLU A 300 5.44 -31.97 7.03
CA GLU A 300 4.85 -32.94 6.12
C GLU A 300 3.98 -32.28 5.04
N LEU A 301 3.33 -31.15 5.34
CA LEU A 301 2.58 -30.36 4.36
C LEU A 301 3.48 -29.69 3.31
N ALA A 302 4.76 -29.48 3.65
CA ALA A 302 5.75 -28.82 2.79
C ALA A 302 6.74 -29.80 2.13
N ARG A 303 6.54 -31.12 2.28
CA ARG A 303 7.47 -32.14 1.77
C ARG A 303 7.67 -32.09 0.25
N SER A 304 6.69 -31.59 -0.49
CA SER A 304 6.82 -31.36 -1.95
C SER A 304 7.71 -30.17 -2.31
N LEU A 305 7.99 -29.28 -1.35
CA LEU A 305 8.78 -28.05 -1.52
C LEU A 305 10.20 -28.19 -0.98
N ALA A 306 10.41 -29.05 0.03
CA ALA A 306 11.71 -29.28 0.64
C ALA A 306 11.89 -30.74 1.08
N ASP A 307 13.04 -31.33 0.76
CA ASP A 307 13.45 -32.65 1.25
C ASP A 307 14.24 -32.49 2.55
N TYR A 308 13.68 -33.02 3.64
CA TYR A 308 14.29 -33.07 4.97
C TYR A 308 14.72 -34.49 5.37
N GLY A 309 14.83 -35.39 4.39
CA GLY A 309 15.26 -36.77 4.60
C GLY A 309 14.15 -37.69 5.09
N ALA A 310 14.57 -38.80 5.72
CA ALA A 310 13.66 -39.84 6.18
C ALA A 310 13.13 -39.60 7.60
N GLU A 311 13.82 -38.78 8.40
CA GLU A 311 13.45 -38.50 9.78
C GLU A 311 12.40 -37.40 9.85
N ASP A 312 11.41 -37.58 10.73
CA ASP A 312 10.42 -36.54 11.02
C ASP A 312 11.10 -35.39 11.78
N PRO A 313 11.02 -34.13 11.29
CA PRO A 313 11.64 -33.00 11.97
C PRO A 313 10.97 -32.63 13.30
N ILE A 314 9.74 -33.10 13.55
CA ILE A 314 8.95 -32.73 14.74
C ILE A 314 8.38 -33.95 15.51
N PRO A 315 9.19 -34.97 15.84
CA PRO A 315 8.67 -36.28 16.31
C PRO A 315 7.98 -36.17 17.68
N TYR A 316 8.46 -35.28 18.55
CA TYR A 316 7.83 -35.01 19.84
C TYR A 316 6.47 -34.32 19.66
N THR A 317 6.39 -33.28 18.83
CA THR A 317 5.13 -32.60 18.51
C THR A 317 4.14 -33.57 17.87
N ARG A 318 4.60 -34.45 16.97
CA ARG A 318 3.76 -35.46 16.33
C ARG A 318 3.21 -36.47 17.34
N SER A 319 4.01 -36.89 18.31
CA SER A 319 3.55 -37.70 19.45
C SER A 319 2.47 -36.98 20.27
N LEU A 320 2.64 -35.68 20.56
CA LEU A 320 1.60 -34.91 21.25
C LEU A 320 0.31 -34.84 20.43
N MET A 321 0.41 -34.61 19.11
CA MET A 321 -0.75 -34.55 18.22
C MET A 321 -1.51 -35.88 18.14
N GLN A 322 -0.81 -37.01 18.21
CA GLN A 322 -1.44 -38.35 18.20
C GLN A 322 -2.13 -38.70 19.53
N ASN A 323 -1.56 -38.26 20.65
CA ASN A 323 -2.04 -38.65 21.99
C ASN A 323 -3.07 -37.68 22.58
N TYR A 324 -3.18 -36.45 22.04
CA TYR A 324 -4.07 -35.41 22.55
C TYR A 324 -4.90 -34.79 21.41
N THR A 325 -5.93 -34.02 21.77
CA THR A 325 -6.76 -33.30 20.79
C THR A 325 -5.88 -32.36 19.95
N SER A 326 -5.87 -32.61 18.64
CA SER A 326 -5.08 -31.87 17.68
C SER A 326 -5.82 -31.73 16.34
N GLY A 327 -5.33 -30.83 15.50
CA GLY A 327 -5.91 -30.56 14.19
C GLY A 327 -5.21 -29.39 13.50
N TYR A 328 -5.76 -28.95 12.38
CA TYR A 328 -5.27 -27.79 11.64
C TYR A 328 -6.06 -26.55 12.03
N ALA A 329 -5.35 -25.43 12.22
CA ALA A 329 -5.93 -24.10 12.34
C ALA A 329 -5.68 -23.31 11.05
N ALA A 330 -6.71 -22.66 10.52
CA ALA A 330 -6.53 -21.70 9.44
C ALA A 330 -5.97 -20.40 10.02
N SER A 331 -4.78 -20.00 9.58
CA SER A 331 -4.20 -18.70 9.93
C SER A 331 -4.91 -17.58 9.18
N SER A 332 -5.16 -16.45 9.83
CA SER A 332 -5.63 -15.23 9.15
C SER A 332 -4.52 -14.51 8.39
N GLU A 333 -3.26 -14.93 8.55
CA GLU A 333 -2.07 -14.26 8.01
C GLU A 333 -1.09 -15.22 7.34
N TYR A 334 -0.27 -14.68 6.42
CA TYR A 334 0.85 -15.38 5.77
C TYR A 334 2.14 -14.57 5.84
N GLY A 335 3.24 -15.22 6.24
CA GLY A 335 4.59 -14.61 6.23
C GLY A 335 4.81 -13.47 7.22
N GLY A 336 3.85 -13.22 8.13
CA GLY A 336 3.89 -12.16 9.14
C GLY A 336 2.57 -12.06 9.89
N GLY A 337 2.35 -10.94 10.59
CA GLY A 337 1.04 -10.64 11.19
C GLY A 337 0.72 -11.43 12.47
N THR A 338 1.72 -11.98 13.18
CA THR A 338 1.54 -12.76 14.43
C THR A 338 0.58 -12.11 15.43
N ALA A 339 0.62 -10.77 15.54
CA ALA A 339 -0.31 -9.98 16.37
C ALA A 339 -1.80 -10.22 16.06
N ASN A 340 -2.13 -10.46 14.79
CA ASN A 340 -3.49 -10.73 14.33
C ASN A 340 -3.93 -12.15 14.73
N VAL A 341 -3.06 -13.15 14.56
CA VAL A 341 -3.33 -14.53 14.98
C VAL A 341 -3.47 -14.61 16.51
N GLU A 342 -2.61 -13.91 17.25
CA GLU A 342 -2.72 -13.78 18.71
C GLU A 342 -4.05 -13.16 19.12
N PHE A 343 -4.47 -12.09 18.43
CA PHE A 343 -5.76 -11.45 18.67
C PHE A 343 -6.93 -12.42 18.48
N GLU A 344 -6.97 -13.19 17.39
CA GLU A 344 -8.05 -14.18 17.18
C GLU A 344 -8.03 -15.23 18.30
N ALA A 345 -6.87 -15.77 18.63
CA ALA A 345 -6.71 -16.81 19.64
C ALA A 345 -7.12 -16.32 21.04
N LEU A 346 -6.77 -15.09 21.41
CA LEU A 346 -7.04 -14.54 22.74
C LEU A 346 -8.42 -13.90 22.87
N THR A 347 -9.12 -13.59 21.78
CA THR A 347 -10.39 -12.85 21.85
C THR A 347 -11.57 -13.58 21.22
N GLY A 348 -11.32 -14.54 20.32
CA GLY A 348 -12.34 -15.23 19.54
C GLY A 348 -12.96 -14.36 18.43
N PHE A 349 -12.53 -13.10 18.26
CA PHE A 349 -12.94 -12.28 17.13
C PHE A 349 -12.08 -12.60 15.92
N SER A 350 -12.72 -12.87 14.78
CA SER A 350 -11.98 -13.18 13.55
C SER A 350 -11.54 -11.92 12.81
N ASN A 351 -10.28 -11.94 12.37
CA ASN A 351 -9.72 -10.96 11.44
C ASN A 351 -10.31 -11.06 10.03
N TYR A 352 -11.04 -12.12 9.69
CA TYR A 352 -11.74 -12.19 8.40
C TYR A 352 -12.63 -10.97 8.14
N TYR A 353 -13.26 -10.44 9.19
CA TYR A 353 -14.10 -9.25 9.13
C TYR A 353 -13.36 -7.94 9.44
N LEU A 354 -12.11 -8.06 9.91
CA LEU A 354 -11.27 -6.92 10.32
C LEU A 354 -10.17 -6.73 9.29
N ASN A 355 -10.25 -5.65 8.53
CA ASN A 355 -9.18 -5.32 7.58
C ASN A 355 -8.02 -4.54 8.23
N VAL A 356 -7.86 -4.57 9.57
CA VAL A 356 -6.87 -3.77 10.33
C VAL A 356 -6.07 -4.66 11.27
N ILE A 357 -4.86 -4.25 11.67
CA ILE A 357 -4.17 -4.84 12.82
C ILE A 357 -4.94 -4.45 14.10
N PRO A 358 -5.62 -5.36 14.79
CA PRO A 358 -6.59 -4.99 15.83
C PRO A 358 -5.94 -4.27 17.02
N TYR A 359 -4.75 -4.71 17.44
CA TYR A 359 -4.07 -4.17 18.61
C TYR A 359 -3.75 -2.68 18.49
N SER A 360 -3.19 -2.25 17.36
CA SER A 360 -2.91 -0.84 17.09
C SER A 360 -4.11 -0.08 16.56
N GLY A 361 -5.00 -0.75 15.83
CA GLY A 361 -6.13 -0.12 15.15
C GLY A 361 -7.26 0.32 16.08
N PHE A 362 -7.62 -0.48 17.07
CA PHE A 362 -8.74 -0.12 17.97
C PHE A 362 -8.66 -0.69 19.39
N VAL A 363 -8.01 -1.84 19.61
CA VAL A 363 -7.97 -2.45 20.95
C VAL A 363 -7.26 -1.54 21.94
N SER A 364 -6.18 -0.87 21.52
CA SER A 364 -5.46 0.15 22.31
C SER A 364 -6.34 1.32 22.77
N HIS A 365 -7.45 1.57 22.08
CA HIS A 365 -8.41 2.64 22.37
C HIS A 365 -9.60 2.17 23.21
N ILE A 366 -9.69 0.88 23.52
CA ILE A 366 -10.78 0.28 24.31
C ILE A 366 -10.22 -0.23 25.64
N LYS A 367 -10.59 0.44 26.73
CA LYS A 367 -10.07 0.15 28.08
C LYS A 367 -10.27 -1.31 28.51
N ASN A 368 -11.42 -1.90 28.18
CA ASN A 368 -11.82 -3.24 28.60
C ASN A 368 -12.31 -4.04 27.38
N PHE A 369 -11.39 -4.48 26.53
CA PHE A 369 -11.73 -5.34 25.41
C PHE A 369 -12.01 -6.78 25.87
N PRO A 370 -13.10 -7.44 25.42
CA PRO A 370 -13.36 -8.83 25.79
C PRO A 370 -12.24 -9.75 25.30
N SER A 371 -11.69 -10.56 26.21
CA SER A 371 -10.63 -11.51 25.90
C SER A 371 -10.66 -12.69 26.86
N PHE A 372 -10.06 -13.80 26.44
CA PHE A 372 -9.81 -14.98 27.26
C PHE A 372 -9.03 -14.62 28.53
N THR A 373 -8.04 -13.74 28.41
CA THR A 373 -7.24 -13.28 29.57
C THR A 373 -8.07 -12.48 30.57
N ASN A 374 -9.01 -11.65 30.11
CA ASN A 374 -9.95 -10.93 30.99
C ASN A 374 -10.93 -11.90 31.66
N THR A 375 -11.43 -12.91 30.93
CA THR A 375 -12.25 -13.98 31.52
C THR A 375 -11.50 -14.73 32.62
N LEU A 376 -10.24 -15.08 32.41
CA LEU A 376 -9.42 -15.75 33.43
C LEU A 376 -9.19 -14.87 34.67
N LYS A 377 -8.86 -13.58 34.49
CA LYS A 377 -8.73 -12.63 35.61
C LYS A 377 -10.00 -12.54 36.44
N ASN A 378 -11.17 -12.45 35.80
CA ASN A 378 -12.46 -12.42 36.48
C ASN A 378 -12.75 -13.72 37.26
N ASN A 379 -12.10 -14.83 36.91
CA ASN A 379 -12.17 -16.11 37.59
C ASN A 379 -10.98 -16.34 38.56
N ASN A 380 -10.31 -15.28 39.02
CA ASN A 380 -9.21 -15.31 39.99
C ASN A 380 -7.94 -16.04 39.52
N TYR A 381 -7.64 -15.98 38.22
CA TYR A 381 -6.36 -16.43 37.67
C TYR A 381 -5.37 -15.27 37.58
N THR A 382 -4.09 -15.58 37.76
CA THR A 382 -3.00 -14.67 37.40
C THR A 382 -2.63 -14.90 35.94
N THR A 383 -2.57 -13.84 35.13
CA THR A 383 -2.20 -13.92 33.71
C THR A 383 -0.81 -13.32 33.50
N LEU A 384 0.06 -14.02 32.77
CA LEU A 384 1.40 -13.58 32.41
C LEU A 384 1.60 -13.77 30.91
N ALA A 385 2.15 -12.75 30.24
CA ALA A 385 2.60 -12.84 28.86
C ALA A 385 4.13 -12.79 28.82
N LEU A 386 4.72 -13.67 28.00
CA LEU A 386 6.16 -13.76 27.79
C LEU A 386 6.42 -13.72 26.28
N HIS A 387 7.31 -12.83 25.85
CA HIS A 387 7.72 -12.71 24.46
C HIS A 387 9.24 -12.49 24.41
N PRO A 388 10.01 -13.27 23.61
CA PRO A 388 11.47 -13.22 23.63
C PRO A 388 12.05 -11.97 22.95
N PHE A 389 11.25 -11.24 22.17
CA PHE A 389 11.65 -9.98 21.55
C PHE A 389 11.49 -8.80 22.52
N GLY A 390 12.62 -8.19 22.91
CA GLY A 390 12.76 -6.82 23.39
C GLY A 390 11.92 -6.40 24.61
N ARG A 391 12.47 -6.61 25.82
CA ARG A 391 12.24 -5.70 26.96
C ARG A 391 13.32 -4.61 26.97
#